data_AF-V4ZSZ5-F1
#
_entry.id   AF-V4ZSZ5-F1
#
_cell.length_a   1.000
_cell.length_b   1.000
_cell.length_c   1.000
_cell.angle_alpha   90.00
_cell.angle_beta   90.00
_cell.angle_gamma   90.00
#
_symmetry.space_group_name_H-M   'P 1'
#
loop_
_entity.id
_entity.type
_entity.pdbx_description
1 polymer ?
#
loop_
_entity_poly.entity_id
_entity_poly.type
_entity_poly.pdbx_seq_one_letter_code
_entity_poly.pdbx_strand_id
1 'polypeptide(L)'
;AEDGSSETATTPSDAPTSGSPPLADDPLTLGHTTTDLRGQMMEGGPGKDGIPSIDEPNFVGPGETEIADDDPVFGLTLGGDVRAYPQAVLVWHEIANDVVSGTPVSVSYCPLTGTAMGFYRGDTTFGVSGRLVNNNLVMYDRANDSRWPQVTGTAIQGPQEGESLQEFRLVWTTLGRWRDRHPDTRVLSTETGYARDYTRDPYGDYNPREGYYARENVTTLFSNLTEDDRLPKKAVVLGARTPAGAVAFEKDTLRDRAVLTTDLAGEEVVAVYDAPLDTGHVYRTGGASVAAAGEGRARVGGETYPAADLPLDRVYAFDAMWFAWVGFYPETGLAA
;
A
#
# COMPACT_ATOMS: atom_id res chain seq x y z
N ALA A 1 -53.83 -14.11 38.59
CA ALA A 1 -52.75 -13.11 38.45
C ALA A 1 -51.46 -13.88 38.29
N GLU A 2 -51.18 -14.30 37.08
CA GLU A 2 -49.91 -14.87 36.66
C GLU A 2 -49.75 -14.45 35.21
N ASP A 3 -48.79 -13.57 34.93
CA ASP A 3 -48.31 -13.33 33.58
C ASP A 3 -46.82 -13.00 33.62
N GLY A 4 -46.03 -14.05 33.36
CA GLY A 4 -45.04 -14.09 32.29
C GLY A 4 -44.09 -12.92 32.13
N SER A 5 -42.96 -12.97 32.84
CA SER A 5 -41.72 -12.28 32.47
C SER A 5 -41.18 -12.81 31.14
N SER A 6 -40.92 -11.92 30.17
CA SER A 6 -40.03 -12.20 29.04
C SER A 6 -39.06 -11.03 28.90
N GLU A 7 -37.88 -11.15 29.51
CA GLU A 7 -36.70 -10.36 29.17
C GLU A 7 -35.96 -11.08 28.04
N THR A 8 -35.97 -10.48 26.86
CA THR A 8 -35.19 -10.92 25.71
C THR A 8 -33.73 -10.60 25.97
N ALA A 9 -32.94 -11.61 26.28
CA ALA A 9 -31.49 -11.51 26.41
C ALA A 9 -30.89 -11.09 25.06
N THR A 10 -30.22 -9.93 25.04
CA THR A 10 -29.32 -9.52 23.96
C THR A 10 -28.01 -10.27 24.15
N THR A 11 -27.70 -11.21 23.28
CA THR A 11 -26.39 -11.88 23.25
C THR A 11 -25.39 -10.97 22.54
N PRO A 12 -24.19 -10.72 23.08
CA PRO A 12 -23.12 -10.10 22.33
C PRO A 12 -22.39 -11.16 21.50
N SER A 13 -22.32 -10.96 20.19
CA SER A 13 -21.32 -11.51 19.27
C SER A 13 -20.57 -10.27 18.77
N ASP A 14 -19.25 -10.12 18.86
CA ASP A 14 -18.19 -11.07 18.59
C ASP A 14 -17.00 -10.86 19.53
N ALA A 15 -16.49 -11.95 20.11
CA ALA A 15 -15.09 -11.97 20.53
C ALA A 15 -14.25 -12.15 19.25
N PRO A 16 -13.11 -11.46 19.10
CA PRO A 16 -12.22 -11.70 17.97
C PRO A 16 -11.87 -13.19 17.95
N THR A 17 -12.15 -13.85 16.83
CA THR A 17 -11.67 -15.20 16.57
C THR A 17 -10.15 -15.16 16.70
N SER A 18 -9.61 -15.91 17.65
CA SER A 18 -8.16 -16.03 17.83
C SER A 18 -7.51 -16.36 16.49
N GLY A 19 -6.61 -15.49 16.02
CA GLY A 19 -5.93 -15.65 14.73
C GLY A 19 -6.43 -14.76 13.59
N SER A 20 -7.44 -13.91 13.79
CA SER A 20 -7.82 -12.89 12.79
C SER A 20 -6.86 -11.69 12.78
N PRO A 21 -6.59 -11.07 11.62
CA PRO A 21 -5.74 -9.89 11.54
C PRO A 21 -6.41 -8.67 12.19
N PRO A 22 -5.62 -7.71 12.73
CA PRO A 22 -6.12 -6.41 13.15
C PRO A 22 -6.89 -5.70 12.04
N LEU A 23 -8.09 -5.23 12.37
CA LEU A 23 -8.98 -4.50 11.48
C LEU A 23 -8.90 -3.00 11.79
N ALA A 24 -9.16 -2.17 10.78
CA ALA A 24 -9.36 -0.74 10.97
C ALA A 24 -10.67 -0.49 11.74
N ASP A 25 -10.70 0.56 12.56
CA ASP A 25 -11.89 0.89 13.36
C ASP A 25 -13.11 1.24 12.48
N ASP A 26 -12.86 1.92 11.36
CA ASP A 26 -13.86 2.23 10.34
C ASP A 26 -13.47 1.56 9.02
N PRO A 27 -14.41 0.93 8.30
CA PRO A 27 -14.17 0.41 6.96
C PRO A 27 -13.69 1.52 6.00
N LEU A 28 -12.68 1.19 5.20
CA LEU A 28 -12.19 2.09 4.15
C LEU A 28 -13.25 2.26 3.06
N THR A 29 -13.25 3.42 2.40
CA THR A 29 -14.15 3.64 1.26
C THR A 29 -13.88 2.62 0.15
N LEU A 30 -14.92 2.20 -0.54
CA LEU A 30 -14.84 1.36 -1.74
C LEU A 30 -15.58 2.05 -2.88
N GLY A 31 -14.97 2.11 -4.06
CA GLY A 31 -15.64 2.60 -5.28
C GLY A 31 -16.61 1.59 -5.91
N HIS A 32 -16.60 0.34 -5.41
CA HIS A 32 -17.42 -0.77 -5.90
C HIS A 32 -17.90 -1.62 -4.72
N THR A 33 -19.03 -2.32 -4.87
CA THR A 33 -19.47 -3.24 -3.81
C THR A 33 -18.54 -4.46 -3.70
N THR A 34 -18.48 -5.11 -2.53
CA THR A 34 -17.72 -6.36 -2.36
C THR A 34 -18.18 -7.45 -3.33
N THR A 35 -19.48 -7.47 -3.65
CA THR A 35 -20.07 -8.41 -4.61
C THR A 35 -19.60 -8.14 -6.04
N ASP A 36 -19.52 -6.87 -6.47
CA ASP A 36 -19.01 -6.51 -7.79
C ASP A 36 -17.53 -6.85 -7.92
N LEU A 37 -16.71 -6.49 -6.91
CA LEU A 37 -15.29 -6.82 -6.89
C LEU A 37 -15.06 -8.33 -6.95
N ARG A 38 -15.82 -9.10 -6.17
CA ARG A 38 -15.77 -10.57 -6.20
C ARG A 38 -16.20 -11.14 -7.55
N GLY A 39 -17.20 -10.55 -8.19
CA GLY A 39 -17.66 -10.94 -9.53
C GLY A 39 -16.63 -10.68 -10.64
N GLN A 40 -15.75 -9.70 -10.45
CA GLN A 40 -14.66 -9.35 -11.37
C GLN A 40 -13.35 -10.08 -11.07
N MET A 41 -13.30 -10.87 -9.99
CA MET A 41 -12.11 -11.61 -9.61
C MET A 41 -11.81 -12.73 -10.63
N MET A 42 -10.56 -12.78 -11.07
CA MET A 42 -10.09 -13.70 -12.11
C MET A 42 -8.80 -14.41 -11.74
N GLU A 43 -8.48 -15.50 -12.42
CA GLU A 43 -7.24 -16.25 -12.23
C GLU A 43 -6.05 -15.50 -12.87
N GLY A 44 -4.98 -15.29 -12.10
CA GLY A 44 -3.75 -14.63 -12.54
C GLY A 44 -2.74 -15.55 -13.24
N GLY A 45 -2.97 -16.87 -13.20
CA GLY A 45 -2.13 -17.88 -13.87
C GLY A 45 -1.39 -18.84 -12.92
N PRO A 46 -0.57 -18.36 -11.96
CA PRO A 46 0.20 -19.21 -11.05
C PRO A 46 -0.64 -20.10 -10.10
N GLY A 47 -1.90 -19.73 -9.86
CA GLY A 47 -2.76 -20.40 -8.87
C GLY A 47 -2.41 -20.03 -7.43
N LYS A 48 -3.18 -20.58 -6.46
CA LYS A 48 -2.98 -20.31 -5.02
C LYS A 48 -1.59 -20.77 -4.58
N ASP A 49 -0.87 -19.87 -3.91
CA ASP A 49 0.54 -20.02 -3.49
C ASP A 49 1.52 -20.36 -4.64
N GLY A 50 1.12 -20.16 -5.92
CA GLY A 50 2.02 -20.33 -7.07
C GLY A 50 3.14 -19.29 -7.11
N ILE A 51 2.91 -18.15 -6.45
CA ILE A 51 3.92 -17.17 -6.05
C ILE A 51 4.08 -17.33 -4.53
N PRO A 52 5.18 -17.92 -4.04
CA PRO A 52 5.31 -18.22 -2.62
C PRO A 52 5.63 -16.96 -1.82
N SER A 53 4.90 -16.72 -0.73
CA SER A 53 5.25 -15.66 0.23
C SER A 53 6.54 -16.01 0.99
N ILE A 54 7.23 -14.99 1.49
CA ILE A 54 8.33 -15.16 2.45
C ILE A 54 7.73 -15.13 3.85
N ASP A 55 7.76 -16.26 4.56
CA ASP A 55 7.16 -16.37 5.90
C ASP A 55 8.20 -16.29 7.04
N GLU A 56 9.48 -16.45 6.70
CA GLU A 56 10.62 -16.34 7.61
C GLU A 56 11.69 -15.43 6.99
N PRO A 57 11.44 -14.11 6.89
CA PRO A 57 12.36 -13.19 6.20
C PRO A 57 13.69 -13.06 6.96
N ASN A 58 14.79 -13.20 6.23
CA ASN A 58 16.14 -12.95 6.73
C ASN A 58 16.60 -11.54 6.32
N PHE A 59 17.27 -10.83 7.21
CA PHE A 59 17.74 -9.46 6.98
C PHE A 59 19.23 -9.35 7.19
N VAL A 60 19.90 -8.63 6.29
CA VAL A 60 21.34 -8.36 6.34
C VAL A 60 21.58 -6.88 6.63
N GLY A 61 22.80 -6.55 7.09
CA GLY A 61 23.21 -5.17 7.26
C GLY A 61 23.31 -4.42 5.93
N PRO A 62 23.38 -3.08 5.96
CA PRO A 62 23.46 -2.27 4.74
C PRO A 62 24.75 -2.56 3.95
N GLY A 63 25.84 -3.00 4.56
CA GLY A 63 27.08 -3.34 3.86
C GLY A 63 27.15 -4.77 3.29
N GLU A 64 26.09 -5.57 3.48
CA GLU A 64 26.09 -7.02 3.20
C GLU A 64 25.07 -7.42 2.13
N THR A 65 24.31 -6.46 1.59
CA THR A 65 23.31 -6.71 0.57
C THR A 65 23.87 -6.51 -0.83
N GLU A 66 23.41 -7.35 -1.76
CA GLU A 66 23.74 -7.26 -3.19
C GLU A 66 22.83 -6.28 -3.95
N ILE A 67 21.87 -5.64 -3.26
CA ILE A 67 20.96 -4.66 -3.85
C ILE A 67 21.70 -3.33 -4.07
N ALA A 68 21.59 -2.77 -5.28
CA ALA A 68 22.27 -1.54 -5.65
C ALA A 68 21.60 -0.30 -5.02
N ASP A 69 22.34 0.80 -4.90
CA ASP A 69 21.83 2.04 -4.29
C ASP A 69 20.72 2.71 -5.11
N ASP A 70 20.68 2.48 -6.41
CA ASP A 70 19.66 2.98 -7.33
C ASP A 70 18.48 2.01 -7.50
N ASP A 71 18.55 0.81 -6.93
CA ASP A 71 17.45 -0.14 -6.97
C ASP A 71 16.29 0.28 -6.05
N PRO A 72 15.04 0.07 -6.48
CA PRO A 72 13.87 0.39 -5.69
C PRO A 72 13.72 -0.52 -4.46
N VAL A 73 13.39 0.11 -3.33
CA VAL A 73 13.07 -0.54 -2.07
C VAL A 73 11.81 0.06 -1.46
N PHE A 74 11.14 -0.73 -0.62
CA PHE A 74 10.06 -0.24 0.23
C PHE A 74 10.59 -0.12 1.66
N GLY A 75 10.77 1.11 2.12
CA GLY A 75 11.25 1.44 3.45
C GLY A 75 10.15 1.34 4.51
N LEU A 76 10.46 0.73 5.65
CA LEU A 76 9.61 0.64 6.83
C LEU A 76 10.34 1.19 8.04
N THR A 77 9.68 2.05 8.81
CA THR A 77 10.09 2.41 10.17
C THR A 77 8.95 2.08 11.12
N LEU A 78 9.18 1.16 12.07
CA LEU A 78 8.19 0.76 13.05
C LEU A 78 8.85 0.45 14.40
N GLY A 79 8.41 1.12 15.47
CA GLY A 79 8.93 0.88 16.82
C GLY A 79 10.45 1.04 16.93
N GLY A 80 11.05 1.95 16.16
CA GLY A 80 12.50 2.17 16.09
C GLY A 80 13.29 1.18 15.23
N ASP A 81 12.66 0.11 14.75
CA ASP A 81 13.25 -0.83 13.78
C ASP A 81 13.06 -0.28 12.37
N VAL A 82 14.14 -0.26 11.59
CA VAL A 82 14.19 0.30 10.25
C VAL A 82 14.62 -0.76 9.26
N ARG A 83 13.76 -1.00 8.27
CA ARG A 83 13.95 -2.07 7.27
C ARG A 83 13.71 -1.57 5.86
N ALA A 84 14.38 -2.19 4.91
CA ALA A 84 14.15 -2.03 3.48
C ALA A 84 13.80 -3.39 2.87
N TYR A 85 12.71 -3.43 2.11
CA TYR A 85 12.29 -4.60 1.35
C TYR A 85 12.56 -4.35 -0.14
N PRO A 86 13.56 -5.01 -0.75
CA PRO A 86 13.88 -4.79 -2.16
C PRO A 86 12.74 -5.21 -3.07
N GLN A 87 12.40 -4.35 -4.03
CA GLN A 87 11.41 -4.67 -5.05
C GLN A 87 11.85 -5.88 -5.88
N ALA A 88 13.15 -6.01 -6.15
CA ALA A 88 13.75 -7.14 -6.86
C ALA A 88 13.50 -8.50 -6.18
N VAL A 89 13.33 -8.52 -4.85
CA VAL A 89 12.91 -9.72 -4.12
C VAL A 89 11.39 -9.86 -4.17
N LEU A 90 10.67 -8.79 -3.82
CA LEU A 90 9.21 -8.85 -3.68
C LEU A 90 8.44 -9.03 -5.00
N VAL A 91 9.02 -8.73 -6.16
CA VAL A 91 8.38 -9.06 -7.45
C VAL A 91 8.18 -10.57 -7.64
N TRP A 92 8.99 -11.40 -6.97
CA TRP A 92 8.93 -12.86 -7.04
C TRP A 92 8.14 -13.52 -5.91
N HIS A 93 7.78 -12.75 -4.87
CA HIS A 93 7.18 -13.26 -3.64
C HIS A 93 5.87 -12.58 -3.28
N GLU A 94 5.68 -11.33 -3.72
CA GLU A 94 4.53 -10.44 -3.52
C GLU A 94 4.16 -10.14 -2.06
N ILE A 95 4.54 -10.98 -1.09
CA ILE A 95 4.24 -10.86 0.34
C ILE A 95 5.46 -11.35 1.14
N ALA A 96 5.86 -10.56 2.13
CA ALA A 96 6.75 -10.97 3.22
C ALA A 96 6.00 -10.83 4.56
N ASN A 97 5.75 -11.95 5.23
CA ASN A 97 5.20 -11.99 6.58
C ASN A 97 6.35 -11.88 7.58
N ASP A 98 6.42 -10.77 8.29
CA ASP A 98 7.55 -10.37 9.13
C ASP A 98 7.11 -10.12 10.57
N VAL A 99 8.09 -9.93 11.46
CA VAL A 99 7.94 -9.43 12.83
C VAL A 99 8.94 -8.28 13.04
N VAL A 100 8.42 -7.07 13.19
CA VAL A 100 9.20 -5.81 13.25
C VAL A 100 8.99 -5.16 14.60
N SER A 101 10.06 -4.97 15.37
CA SER A 101 9.98 -4.55 16.79
C SER A 101 8.96 -5.36 17.63
N GLY A 102 8.86 -6.67 17.37
CA GLY A 102 7.91 -7.56 18.05
C GLY A 102 6.47 -7.50 17.52
N THR A 103 6.18 -6.65 16.53
CA THR A 103 4.87 -6.53 15.89
C THR A 103 4.79 -7.38 14.62
N PRO A 104 3.86 -8.35 14.55
CA PRO A 104 3.61 -9.11 13.33
C PRO A 104 3.03 -8.22 12.21
N VAL A 105 3.68 -8.23 11.06
CA VAL A 105 3.29 -7.43 9.89
C VAL A 105 3.38 -8.24 8.60
N SER A 106 2.66 -7.80 7.57
CA SER A 106 2.82 -8.27 6.19
C SER A 106 3.13 -7.10 5.29
N VAL A 107 4.26 -7.18 4.61
CA VAL A 107 4.64 -6.25 3.53
C VAL A 107 4.25 -6.90 2.22
N SER A 108 3.47 -6.19 1.41
CA SER A 108 3.02 -6.70 0.12
C SER A 108 3.36 -5.75 -1.02
N TYR A 109 3.76 -6.32 -2.16
CA TYR A 109 4.02 -5.60 -3.41
C TYR A 109 3.29 -6.28 -4.57
N CYS A 110 2.53 -5.51 -5.33
CA CYS A 110 1.93 -5.96 -6.57
C CYS A 110 2.62 -5.30 -7.76
N PRO A 111 3.41 -6.04 -8.57
CA PRO A 111 4.09 -5.47 -9.71
C PRO A 111 3.14 -4.97 -10.80
N LEU A 112 1.98 -5.60 -10.93
CA LEU A 112 1.03 -5.24 -11.99
C LEU A 112 0.38 -3.87 -11.75
N THR A 113 0.22 -3.47 -10.50
CA THR A 113 -0.39 -2.18 -10.14
C THR A 113 0.61 -1.15 -9.62
N GLY A 114 1.88 -1.53 -9.44
CA GLY A 114 2.90 -0.67 -8.89
C GLY A 114 2.52 -0.18 -7.49
N THR A 115 2.07 -1.10 -6.63
CA THR A 115 1.58 -0.80 -5.28
C THR A 115 2.36 -1.59 -4.23
N ALA A 116 2.87 -0.90 -3.22
CA ALA A 116 3.53 -1.49 -2.05
C ALA A 116 2.81 -1.03 -0.78
N MET A 117 2.31 -1.97 0.02
CA MET A 117 1.43 -1.71 1.16
C MET A 117 1.80 -2.61 2.36
N GLY A 118 1.64 -2.07 3.56
CA GLY A 118 1.91 -2.76 4.81
C GLY A 118 0.63 -2.98 5.62
N PHE A 119 0.45 -4.18 6.16
CA PHE A 119 -0.71 -4.56 6.97
C PHE A 119 -0.27 -5.17 8.30
N TYR A 120 -0.91 -4.79 9.40
CA TYR A 120 -0.77 -5.55 10.64
C TYR A 120 -1.51 -6.88 10.48
N ARG A 121 -0.86 -8.00 10.84
CA ARG A 121 -1.40 -9.34 10.57
C ARG A 121 -1.83 -10.10 11.82
N GLY A 122 -1.49 -9.62 13.02
CA GLY A 122 -1.71 -10.39 14.25
C GLY A 122 -1.02 -11.74 14.15
N ASP A 123 -1.71 -12.81 14.54
CA ASP A 123 -1.10 -14.16 14.54
C ASP A 123 -1.18 -14.87 13.18
N THR A 124 -1.93 -14.35 12.20
CA THR A 124 -2.04 -14.98 10.89
C THR A 124 -0.85 -14.66 9.97
N THR A 125 -0.77 -15.38 8.85
CA THR A 125 0.07 -15.04 7.70
C THR A 125 -0.81 -14.89 6.48
N PHE A 126 -0.44 -13.96 5.60
CA PHE A 126 -1.08 -13.80 4.31
C PHE A 126 -0.32 -14.56 3.23
N GLY A 127 -1.04 -15.19 2.31
CA GLY A 127 -0.50 -15.81 1.12
C GLY A 127 -1.06 -15.18 -0.16
N VAL A 128 -0.45 -15.53 -1.29
CA VAL A 128 -0.90 -15.09 -2.62
C VAL A 128 -2.00 -16.04 -3.09
N SER A 129 -3.20 -15.52 -3.35
CA SER A 129 -4.34 -16.39 -3.68
C SER A 129 -4.32 -16.94 -5.11
N GLY A 130 -3.44 -16.42 -5.96
CA GLY A 130 -3.43 -16.67 -7.41
C GLY A 130 -4.50 -15.92 -8.19
N ARG A 131 -5.32 -15.10 -7.50
CA ARG A 131 -6.41 -14.34 -8.09
C ARG A 131 -6.10 -12.85 -8.11
N LEU A 132 -6.72 -12.18 -9.07
CA LEU A 132 -6.59 -10.76 -9.32
C LEU A 132 -7.95 -10.09 -9.39
N VAL A 133 -8.01 -8.83 -8.96
CA VAL A 133 -9.10 -7.88 -9.28
C VAL A 133 -8.43 -6.60 -9.76
N ASN A 134 -8.84 -6.06 -10.91
CA ASN A 134 -8.22 -4.85 -11.48
C ASN A 134 -6.69 -4.94 -11.66
N ASN A 135 -6.18 -6.09 -12.12
CA ASN A 135 -4.75 -6.46 -12.15
C ASN A 135 -4.07 -6.53 -10.76
N ASN A 136 -4.73 -6.15 -9.66
CA ASN A 136 -4.15 -6.16 -8.34
C ASN A 136 -4.26 -7.54 -7.70
N LEU A 137 -3.19 -7.95 -7.00
CA LEU A 137 -3.17 -9.22 -6.29
C LEU A 137 -4.24 -9.26 -5.19
N VAL A 138 -4.85 -10.43 -5.04
CA VAL A 138 -5.74 -10.74 -3.93
C VAL A 138 -4.97 -11.58 -2.93
N MET A 139 -4.72 -11.03 -1.75
CA MET A 139 -4.15 -11.74 -0.61
C MET A 139 -5.22 -12.66 -0.01
N TYR A 140 -4.82 -13.77 0.59
CA TYR A 140 -5.70 -14.57 1.43
C TYR A 140 -5.10 -14.81 2.82
N ASP A 141 -5.95 -14.86 3.83
CA ASP A 141 -5.57 -15.13 5.22
C ASP A 141 -5.57 -16.64 5.44
N ARG A 142 -4.43 -17.19 5.89
CA ARG A 142 -4.28 -18.63 6.11
C ARG A 142 -5.11 -19.16 7.27
N ALA A 143 -5.52 -18.31 8.21
CA ALA A 143 -6.33 -18.71 9.36
C ALA A 143 -7.80 -18.95 9.01
N ASN A 144 -8.38 -18.17 8.09
CA ASN A 144 -9.83 -18.20 7.82
C ASN A 144 -10.24 -18.13 6.34
N ASP A 145 -9.29 -18.08 5.40
CA ASP A 145 -9.48 -17.99 3.93
C ASP A 145 -10.29 -16.77 3.45
N SER A 146 -10.38 -15.72 4.26
CA SER A 146 -10.84 -14.41 3.78
C SER A 146 -9.87 -13.86 2.72
N ARG A 147 -10.35 -12.97 1.85
CA ARG A 147 -9.61 -12.51 0.66
C ARG A 147 -9.69 -11.01 0.48
N TRP A 148 -8.53 -10.37 0.34
CA TRP A 148 -8.37 -8.93 0.27
C TRP A 148 -7.62 -8.54 -1.00
N PRO A 149 -8.24 -7.82 -1.96
CA PRO A 149 -7.48 -7.05 -2.93
C PRO A 149 -6.54 -6.11 -2.17
N GLN A 150 -5.25 -6.16 -2.49
CA GLN A 150 -4.21 -5.42 -1.77
C GLN A 150 -4.52 -3.92 -1.74
N VAL A 151 -4.91 -3.33 -2.88
CA VAL A 151 -5.20 -1.90 -2.98
C VAL A 151 -6.33 -1.49 -2.07
N THR A 152 -7.45 -2.23 -2.02
CA THR A 152 -8.58 -1.81 -1.18
C THR A 152 -8.32 -2.06 0.30
N GLY A 153 -7.54 -3.10 0.62
CA GLY A 153 -7.33 -3.52 2.01
C GLY A 153 -8.61 -4.05 2.68
N THR A 154 -9.68 -4.26 1.92
CA THR A 154 -11.01 -4.68 2.41
C THR A 154 -11.35 -6.07 1.88
N ALA A 155 -11.84 -6.95 2.74
CA ALA A 155 -12.18 -8.30 2.32
C ALA A 155 -13.40 -8.29 1.39
N ILE A 156 -13.31 -9.02 0.29
CA ILE A 156 -14.40 -9.17 -0.69
C ILE A 156 -15.00 -10.58 -0.69
N GLN A 157 -14.42 -11.48 0.09
CA GLN A 157 -14.85 -12.87 0.23
C GLN A 157 -14.34 -13.44 1.56
N GLY A 158 -15.15 -14.29 2.18
CA GLY A 158 -14.81 -15.06 3.37
C GLY A 158 -15.37 -14.45 4.66
N PRO A 159 -15.01 -15.00 5.83
CA PRO A 159 -15.58 -14.59 7.12
C PRO A 159 -15.47 -13.09 7.44
N GLN A 160 -14.47 -12.40 6.90
CA GLN A 160 -14.22 -10.96 7.16
C GLN A 160 -14.81 -10.04 6.08
N GLU A 161 -15.66 -10.52 5.15
CA GLU A 161 -16.18 -9.71 4.02
C GLU A 161 -16.76 -8.35 4.48
N GLY A 162 -16.26 -7.26 3.90
CA GLY A 162 -16.61 -5.87 4.26
C GLY A 162 -15.65 -5.22 5.26
N GLU A 163 -14.87 -6.01 6.01
CA GLU A 163 -13.90 -5.50 6.98
C GLU A 163 -12.58 -5.08 6.32
N SER A 164 -11.99 -3.99 6.82
CA SER A 164 -10.73 -3.44 6.31
C SER A 164 -9.56 -3.74 7.26
N LEU A 165 -8.40 -4.08 6.70
CA LEU A 165 -7.19 -4.34 7.46
C LEU A 165 -6.62 -3.04 8.03
N GLN A 166 -5.98 -3.13 9.20
CA GLN A 166 -5.19 -2.02 9.72
C GLN A 166 -3.88 -1.89 8.93
N GLU A 167 -3.63 -0.70 8.39
CA GLU A 167 -2.50 -0.44 7.48
C GLU A 167 -1.37 0.34 8.14
N PHE A 168 -0.15 0.18 7.61
CA PHE A 168 0.98 1.06 7.91
C PHE A 168 1.73 1.44 6.64
N ARG A 169 2.35 2.61 6.68
CA ARG A 169 3.00 3.19 5.50
C ARG A 169 4.32 2.50 5.18
N LEU A 170 4.50 2.20 3.90
CA LEU A 170 5.79 1.91 3.29
C LEU A 170 6.24 3.10 2.44
N VAL A 171 7.53 3.37 2.41
CA VAL A 171 8.12 4.42 1.56
C VAL A 171 8.75 3.77 0.35
N TRP A 172 8.14 3.95 -0.83
CA TRP A 172 8.77 3.57 -2.08
C TRP A 172 9.86 4.58 -2.44
N THR A 173 11.12 4.14 -2.43
CA THR A 173 12.28 4.96 -2.75
C THR A 173 13.40 4.09 -3.35
N THR A 174 14.62 4.61 -3.49
CA THR A 174 15.81 3.81 -3.81
C THR A 174 16.60 3.48 -2.55
N LEU A 175 17.38 2.40 -2.57
CA LEU A 175 18.14 1.96 -1.40
C LEU A 175 19.12 3.02 -0.90
N GLY A 176 19.80 3.73 -1.81
CA GLY A 176 20.73 4.80 -1.48
C GLY A 176 20.03 5.95 -0.73
N ARG A 177 18.90 6.44 -1.26
CA ARG A 177 18.09 7.49 -0.59
C ARG A 177 17.59 7.04 0.77
N TRP A 178 17.15 5.78 0.87
CA TRP A 178 16.71 5.21 2.13
C TRP A 178 17.85 5.15 3.15
N ARG A 179 19.04 4.68 2.76
CA ARG A 179 20.24 4.61 3.60
C ARG A 179 20.72 5.98 4.05
N ASP A 180 20.67 6.99 3.19
CA ASP A 180 21.05 8.36 3.54
C ASP A 180 20.20 8.88 4.71
N ARG A 181 18.92 8.50 4.75
CA ARG A 181 17.99 8.86 5.83
C ARG A 181 18.05 7.90 7.03
N HIS A 182 18.40 6.64 6.77
CA HIS A 182 18.36 5.53 7.71
C HIS A 182 19.61 4.64 7.57
N PRO A 183 20.79 5.10 8.05
CA PRO A 183 22.05 4.41 7.84
C PRO A 183 22.11 3.03 8.50
N ASP A 184 21.33 2.82 9.57
CA ASP A 184 21.26 1.54 10.29
C ASP A 184 20.19 0.59 9.71
N THR A 185 19.61 0.90 8.54
CA THR A 185 18.57 0.07 7.92
C THR A 185 19.08 -1.34 7.67
N ARG A 186 18.23 -2.33 7.98
CA ARG A 186 18.45 -3.70 7.56
C ARG A 186 17.73 -3.96 6.24
N VAL A 187 18.30 -4.79 5.38
CA VAL A 187 17.77 -5.05 4.03
C VAL A 187 17.35 -6.52 3.95
N LEU A 188 16.14 -6.79 3.44
CA LEU A 188 15.70 -8.17 3.21
C LEU A 188 16.68 -8.86 2.26
N SER A 189 17.18 -10.01 2.69
CA SER A 189 18.17 -10.81 1.96
C SER A 189 17.54 -11.53 0.75
N THR A 190 18.38 -11.84 -0.23
CA THR A 190 18.05 -12.75 -1.34
C THR A 190 18.07 -14.23 -0.89
N GLU A 191 18.54 -14.53 0.32
CA GLU A 191 18.47 -15.86 0.94
C GLU A 191 17.06 -16.15 1.49
N THR A 192 16.09 -16.26 0.58
CA THR A 192 14.66 -16.46 0.93
C THR A 192 14.27 -17.93 1.13
N GLY A 193 15.18 -18.86 0.84
CA GLY A 193 14.90 -20.30 0.76
C GLY A 193 14.35 -20.77 -0.60
N TYR A 194 14.18 -19.87 -1.58
CA TYR A 194 13.68 -20.20 -2.91
C TYR A 194 14.76 -20.05 -3.99
N ALA A 195 14.78 -20.98 -4.95
CA ALA A 195 15.64 -20.86 -6.13
C ALA A 195 15.04 -19.86 -7.13
N ARG A 196 15.47 -18.60 -7.03
CA ARG A 196 15.07 -17.48 -7.90
C ARG A 196 16.28 -16.67 -8.34
N ASP A 197 16.16 -16.09 -9.53
CA ASP A 197 17.11 -15.10 -10.03
C ASP A 197 16.56 -13.71 -9.72
N TYR A 198 16.97 -13.15 -8.58
CA TYR A 198 16.53 -11.82 -8.14
C TYR A 198 17.18 -10.67 -8.91
N THR A 199 18.08 -10.95 -9.85
CA THR A 199 18.65 -9.92 -10.74
C THR A 199 17.78 -9.64 -11.95
N ARG A 200 16.71 -10.44 -12.15
CA ARG A 200 15.81 -10.34 -13.27
C ARG A 200 14.39 -10.10 -12.81
N ASP A 201 13.80 -9.00 -13.25
CA ASP A 201 12.38 -8.73 -13.07
C ASP A 201 11.59 -9.28 -14.29
N PRO A 202 10.49 -10.04 -14.06
CA PRO A 202 9.71 -10.64 -15.13
C PRO A 202 8.84 -9.65 -15.93
N TYR A 203 8.69 -8.41 -15.46
CA TYR A 203 7.79 -7.40 -16.03
C TYR A 203 8.51 -6.21 -16.67
N GLY A 204 9.77 -5.94 -16.35
CA GLY A 204 10.52 -4.82 -16.92
C GLY A 204 11.68 -4.42 -16.02
N ASP A 205 12.00 -3.14 -15.99
CA ASP A 205 13.04 -2.58 -15.11
C ASP A 205 12.54 -1.26 -14.52
N TYR A 206 13.07 -0.87 -13.36
CA TYR A 206 12.76 0.44 -12.73
C TYR A 206 13.87 1.49 -12.91
N ASN A 207 15.07 1.06 -13.31
CA ASN A 207 16.24 1.91 -13.44
C ASN A 207 17.01 1.65 -14.76
N PRO A 208 16.64 2.31 -15.87
CA PRO A 208 15.47 3.18 -16.03
C PRO A 208 14.16 2.40 -16.09
N ARG A 209 13.01 3.09 -15.98
CA ARG A 209 11.69 2.45 -16.08
C ARG A 209 11.42 1.98 -17.52
N GLU A 210 11.34 0.67 -17.71
CA GLU A 210 11.12 0.04 -19.01
C GLU A 210 10.08 -1.10 -18.93
N GLY A 211 9.70 -1.64 -20.10
CA GLY A 211 8.79 -2.78 -20.19
C GLY A 211 7.36 -2.46 -19.72
N TYR A 212 6.83 -3.28 -18.81
CA TYR A 212 5.49 -3.11 -18.26
C TYR A 212 5.33 -1.84 -17.41
N TYR A 213 6.44 -1.38 -16.80
CA TYR A 213 6.47 -0.23 -15.90
C TYR A 213 6.60 1.12 -16.62
N ALA A 214 6.90 1.09 -17.92
CA ALA A 214 7.08 2.29 -18.72
C ALA A 214 5.80 3.14 -18.78
N ARG A 215 5.92 4.46 -18.59
CA ARG A 215 4.76 5.38 -18.50
C ARG A 215 3.91 5.37 -19.77
N GLU A 216 4.57 5.23 -20.92
CA GLU A 216 4.01 5.16 -22.26
C GLU A 216 3.36 3.81 -22.59
N ASN A 217 3.56 2.79 -21.75
CA ASN A 217 2.92 1.50 -21.95
C ASN A 217 1.42 1.60 -21.66
N VAL A 218 0.62 1.48 -22.71
CA VAL A 218 -0.85 1.59 -22.65
C VAL A 218 -1.56 0.26 -22.38
N THR A 219 -0.81 -0.82 -22.14
CA THR A 219 -1.37 -2.17 -21.97
C THR A 219 -1.40 -2.60 -20.51
N THR A 220 -2.40 -3.40 -20.17
CA THR A 220 -2.52 -4.15 -18.92
C THR A 220 -2.57 -5.64 -19.25
N LEU A 221 -2.11 -6.49 -18.33
CA LEU A 221 -2.12 -7.94 -18.56
C LEU A 221 -3.52 -8.53 -18.37
N PHE A 222 -4.34 -7.87 -17.56
CA PHE A 222 -5.70 -8.26 -17.23
C PHE A 222 -6.66 -7.08 -17.39
N SER A 223 -7.96 -7.37 -17.32
CA SER A 223 -9.03 -6.39 -17.44
C SER A 223 -8.99 -5.36 -16.32
N ASN A 224 -9.28 -4.10 -16.68
CA ASN A 224 -9.47 -3.01 -15.73
C ASN A 224 -10.95 -2.92 -15.33
N LEU A 225 -11.21 -2.50 -14.10
CA LEU A 225 -12.59 -2.23 -13.63
C LEU A 225 -13.16 -0.95 -14.27
N THR A 226 -12.29 0.00 -14.60
CA THR A 226 -12.67 1.29 -15.18
C THR A 226 -11.57 1.75 -16.13
N GLU A 227 -11.97 2.37 -17.24
CA GLU A 227 -11.06 3.07 -18.14
C GLU A 227 -11.20 4.57 -17.89
N ASP A 228 -10.07 5.28 -17.84
CA ASP A 228 -10.01 6.70 -17.55
C ASP A 228 -8.80 7.31 -18.29
N ASP A 229 -9.01 8.47 -18.92
CA ASP A 229 -8.04 9.14 -19.79
C ASP A 229 -7.44 10.42 -19.19
N ARG A 230 -7.72 10.73 -17.92
CA ARG A 230 -7.14 11.89 -17.22
C ARG A 230 -5.62 11.80 -17.12
N LEU A 231 -5.07 10.58 -17.02
CA LEU A 231 -3.64 10.29 -17.00
C LEU A 231 -3.30 9.04 -17.83
N PRO A 232 -2.05 8.90 -18.31
CA PRO A 232 -1.55 7.63 -18.84
C PRO A 232 -1.73 6.50 -17.82
N LYS A 233 -2.05 5.28 -18.29
CA LYS A 233 -2.33 4.14 -17.41
C LYS A 233 -1.24 3.89 -16.37
N LYS A 234 0.03 4.02 -16.77
CA LYS A 234 1.22 3.78 -15.94
C LYS A 234 1.78 5.05 -15.27
N ALA A 235 1.09 6.19 -15.38
CA ALA A 235 1.41 7.35 -14.57
C ALA A 235 1.27 6.97 -13.09
N VAL A 236 2.25 7.37 -12.27
CA VAL A 236 2.23 7.08 -10.83
C VAL A 236 1.50 8.20 -10.11
N VAL A 237 0.53 7.81 -9.29
CA VAL A 237 -0.16 8.72 -8.37
C VAL A 237 0.16 8.32 -6.94
N LEU A 238 0.25 9.33 -6.07
CA LEU A 238 0.14 9.14 -4.63
C LEU A 238 -1.36 9.16 -4.30
N GLY A 239 -1.93 7.98 -4.07
CA GLY A 239 -3.34 7.83 -3.72
C GLY A 239 -3.54 7.91 -2.21
N ALA A 240 -4.53 8.67 -1.77
CA ALA A 240 -4.94 8.79 -0.37
C ALA A 240 -6.44 8.48 -0.23
N ARG A 241 -6.81 7.82 0.87
CA ARG A 241 -8.21 7.48 1.13
C ARG A 241 -8.55 7.53 2.62
N THR A 242 -9.84 7.68 2.88
CA THR A 242 -10.47 7.63 4.19
C THR A 242 -11.78 6.83 4.07
N PRO A 243 -12.51 6.57 5.16
CA PRO A 243 -13.87 6.05 5.07
C PRO A 243 -14.81 6.92 4.21
N ALA A 244 -14.54 8.23 4.12
CA ALA A 244 -15.41 9.18 3.41
C ALA A 244 -15.14 9.28 1.90
N GLY A 245 -13.93 8.98 1.43
CA GLY A 245 -13.59 9.13 0.02
C GLY A 245 -12.12 8.86 -0.31
N ALA A 246 -11.76 9.07 -1.58
CA ALA A 246 -10.42 8.82 -2.10
C ALA A 246 -9.98 9.93 -3.07
N VAL A 247 -8.70 10.26 -3.07
CA VAL A 247 -8.08 11.29 -3.92
C VAL A 247 -6.71 10.84 -4.42
N ALA A 248 -6.31 11.31 -5.59
CA ALA A 248 -5.00 11.07 -6.18
C ALA A 248 -4.22 12.39 -6.38
N PHE A 249 -2.90 12.30 -6.20
CA PHE A 249 -1.96 13.35 -6.58
C PHE A 249 -1.00 12.79 -7.63
N GLU A 250 -0.91 13.39 -8.82
CA GLU A 250 0.07 12.96 -9.82
C GLU A 250 1.49 13.18 -9.27
N LYS A 251 2.28 12.10 -9.21
CA LYS A 251 3.60 12.13 -8.54
C LYS A 251 4.60 13.02 -9.26
N ASP A 252 4.51 13.11 -10.59
CA ASP A 252 5.37 13.99 -11.39
C ASP A 252 5.02 15.47 -11.12
N THR A 253 3.74 15.84 -11.09
CA THR A 253 3.32 17.20 -10.69
C THR A 253 3.69 17.50 -9.25
N LEU A 254 3.51 16.55 -8.33
CA LEU A 254 3.87 16.74 -6.91
C LEU A 254 5.37 17.01 -6.77
N ARG A 255 6.21 16.30 -7.51
CA ARG A 255 7.66 16.53 -7.57
C ARG A 255 7.99 17.93 -8.07
N ASP A 256 7.32 18.39 -9.12
CA ASP A 256 7.57 19.70 -9.73
C ASP A 256 7.09 20.88 -8.88
N ARG A 257 5.92 20.75 -8.25
CA ARG A 257 5.29 21.83 -7.47
C ARG A 257 5.60 21.77 -5.98
N ALA A 258 6.14 20.66 -5.49
CA ALA A 258 6.43 20.31 -4.09
C ALA A 258 5.22 20.29 -3.14
N VAL A 259 4.14 21.01 -3.42
CA VAL A 259 2.89 21.04 -2.66
C VAL A 259 1.71 21.03 -3.61
N LEU A 260 0.75 20.14 -3.39
CA LEU A 260 -0.53 20.07 -4.10
C LEU A 260 -1.67 19.99 -3.10
N THR A 261 -2.72 20.79 -3.30
CA THR A 261 -3.89 20.83 -2.43
C THR A 261 -5.14 20.46 -3.22
N THR A 262 -6.06 19.72 -2.61
CA THR A 262 -7.33 19.29 -3.22
C THR A 262 -8.36 18.94 -2.15
N ASP A 263 -9.59 18.73 -2.58
CA ASP A 263 -10.68 18.21 -1.74
C ASP A 263 -10.62 16.68 -1.65
N LEU A 264 -10.89 16.16 -0.45
CA LEU A 264 -11.15 14.77 -0.14
C LEU A 264 -12.46 14.68 0.65
N ALA A 265 -13.57 14.50 -0.07
CA ALA A 265 -14.91 14.35 0.50
C ALA A 265 -15.35 15.55 1.37
N GLY A 266 -15.08 16.78 0.90
CA GLY A 266 -15.42 18.02 1.60
C GLY A 266 -14.36 18.51 2.59
N GLU A 267 -13.26 17.77 2.74
CA GLU A 267 -12.12 18.14 3.57
C GLU A 267 -10.90 18.49 2.70
N GLU A 268 -10.30 19.65 2.94
CA GLU A 268 -9.09 20.05 2.23
C GLU A 268 -7.89 19.23 2.74
N VAL A 269 -7.21 18.59 1.79
CA VAL A 269 -5.98 17.83 2.02
C VAL A 269 -4.85 18.37 1.17
N VAL A 270 -3.64 18.22 1.67
CA VAL A 270 -2.40 18.66 1.01
C VAL A 270 -1.41 17.51 0.92
N ALA A 271 -0.86 17.29 -0.27
CA ALA A 271 0.31 16.46 -0.48
C ALA A 271 1.57 17.32 -0.49
N VAL A 272 2.59 16.91 0.26
CA VAL A 272 3.91 17.57 0.31
C VAL A 272 4.99 16.59 -0.12
N TYR A 273 5.82 17.02 -1.06
CA TYR A 273 6.91 16.21 -1.62
C TYR A 273 8.10 16.14 -0.66
N ASP A 274 8.54 14.92 -0.36
CA ASP A 274 9.79 14.61 0.31
C ASP A 274 10.85 14.29 -0.75
N ALA A 275 11.61 15.31 -1.15
CA ALA A 275 12.63 15.18 -2.20
C ALA A 275 13.78 14.21 -1.81
N PRO A 276 14.32 14.22 -0.57
CA PRO A 276 15.32 13.24 -0.14
C PRO A 276 14.90 11.78 -0.34
N LEU A 277 13.65 11.44 -0.06
CA LEU A 277 13.12 10.08 -0.22
C LEU A 277 12.36 9.86 -1.53
N ASP A 278 12.12 10.90 -2.32
CA ASP A 278 11.33 10.85 -3.54
C ASP A 278 9.93 10.23 -3.35
N THR A 279 9.24 10.73 -2.33
CA THR A 279 7.87 10.32 -1.99
C THR A 279 7.04 11.54 -1.64
N GLY A 280 5.77 11.36 -1.28
CA GLY A 280 4.91 12.45 -0.82
C GLY A 280 4.07 12.06 0.39
N HIS A 281 3.79 13.02 1.26
CA HIS A 281 3.00 12.83 2.46
C HIS A 281 1.70 13.64 2.37
N VAL A 282 0.59 13.03 2.75
CA VAL A 282 -0.74 13.66 2.67
C VAL A 282 -1.21 14.03 4.08
N TYR A 283 -1.72 15.25 4.24
CA TYR A 283 -2.23 15.77 5.50
C TYR A 283 -3.58 16.44 5.31
N ARG A 284 -4.42 16.38 6.33
CA ARG A 284 -5.59 17.26 6.47
C ARG A 284 -5.10 18.65 6.85
N THR A 285 -5.54 19.67 6.13
CA THR A 285 -5.07 21.02 6.42
C THR A 285 -5.73 21.61 7.65
N GLY A 286 -6.98 21.23 7.95
CA GLY A 286 -7.78 21.89 8.99
C GLY A 286 -7.93 23.41 8.75
N GLY A 287 -7.80 23.85 7.50
CA GLY A 287 -7.76 25.27 7.11
C GLY A 287 -6.40 25.95 7.27
N ALA A 288 -5.36 25.23 7.68
CA ALA A 288 -4.00 25.77 7.72
C ALA A 288 -3.43 25.96 6.31
N SER A 289 -2.74 27.08 6.08
CA SER A 289 -1.98 27.27 4.84
C SER A 289 -0.70 26.46 4.86
N VAL A 290 -0.44 25.73 3.77
CA VAL A 290 0.76 24.93 3.57
C VAL A 290 1.45 25.38 2.28
N ALA A 291 2.74 25.67 2.36
CA ALA A 291 3.54 26.12 1.22
C ALA A 291 4.92 25.46 1.20
N ALA A 292 5.48 25.23 0.02
CA ALA A 292 6.82 24.68 -0.12
C ALA A 292 7.87 25.58 0.58
N ALA A 293 8.87 24.97 1.21
CA ALA A 293 9.88 25.68 1.99
C ALA A 293 11.29 25.08 1.82
N GLY A 294 11.61 24.64 0.60
CA GLY A 294 12.86 23.97 0.24
C GLY A 294 12.70 22.47 0.07
N GLU A 295 13.81 21.80 -0.22
CA GLU A 295 13.83 20.35 -0.49
C GLU A 295 13.32 19.54 0.70
N GLY A 296 12.22 18.81 0.51
CA GLY A 296 11.62 17.98 1.54
C GLY A 296 11.09 18.75 2.75
N ARG A 297 10.72 20.03 2.58
CA ARG A 297 10.19 20.87 3.67
C ARG A 297 8.99 21.69 3.24
N ALA A 298 8.06 21.91 4.16
CA ALA A 298 6.94 22.82 3.97
C ALA A 298 6.76 23.75 5.17
N ARG A 299 6.16 24.91 4.91
CA ARG A 299 5.79 25.91 5.91
C ARG A 299 4.32 25.75 6.28
N VAL A 300 4.04 25.66 7.57
CA VAL A 300 2.69 25.65 8.15
C VAL A 300 2.64 26.73 9.23
N GLY A 301 1.69 27.66 9.15
CA GLY A 301 1.53 28.71 10.18
C GLY A 301 2.76 29.63 10.36
N GLY A 302 3.63 29.75 9.36
CA GLY A 302 4.85 30.56 9.43
C GLY A 302 6.13 29.78 9.76
N GLU A 303 6.02 28.57 10.32
CA GLU A 303 7.15 27.72 10.71
C GLU A 303 7.42 26.62 9.68
N THR A 304 8.67 26.16 9.59
CA THR A 304 9.10 25.21 8.56
C THR A 304 9.38 23.83 9.14
N TYR A 305 8.72 22.81 8.59
CA TYR A 305 8.76 21.42 9.04
C TYR A 305 9.30 20.50 7.93
N PRO A 306 9.90 19.35 8.27
CA PRO A 306 10.11 18.27 7.31
C PRO A 306 8.78 17.84 6.68
N ALA A 307 8.79 17.46 5.39
CA ALA A 307 7.59 17.04 4.67
C ALA A 307 6.85 15.88 5.35
N ALA A 308 7.59 14.98 6.02
CA ALA A 308 7.05 13.83 6.74
C ALA A 308 6.47 14.15 8.14
N ASP A 309 6.76 15.34 8.68
CA ASP A 309 6.55 15.70 10.09
C ASP A 309 5.82 17.05 10.25
N LEU A 310 4.89 17.36 9.34
CA LEU A 310 4.03 18.53 9.51
C LEU A 310 3.19 18.38 10.79
N PRO A 311 2.90 19.47 11.51
CA PRO A 311 2.06 19.46 12.70
C PRO A 311 0.57 19.40 12.31
N LEU A 312 0.21 18.46 11.44
CA LEU A 312 -1.11 18.26 10.85
C LEU A 312 -1.47 16.77 10.90
N ASP A 313 -2.75 16.45 10.78
CA ASP A 313 -3.22 15.07 10.81
C ASP A 313 -2.87 14.37 9.49
N ARG A 314 -2.01 13.34 9.59
CA ARG A 314 -1.55 12.57 8.44
C ARG A 314 -2.65 11.64 7.92
N VAL A 315 -2.82 11.62 6.60
CA VAL A 315 -3.68 10.67 5.88
C VAL A 315 -2.79 9.57 5.29
N TYR A 316 -3.22 8.32 5.43
CA TYR A 316 -2.53 7.20 4.79
C TYR A 316 -2.56 7.38 3.27
N ALA A 317 -1.39 7.22 2.64
CA ALA A 317 -1.24 7.35 1.21
C ALA A 317 -0.11 6.45 0.72
N PHE A 318 -0.26 5.94 -0.50
CA PHE A 318 0.68 5.01 -1.14
C PHE A 318 0.72 5.25 -2.65
N ASP A 319 1.80 4.81 -3.28
CA ASP A 319 1.96 4.91 -4.72
C ASP A 319 1.13 3.83 -5.44
N ALA A 320 0.51 4.21 -6.54
CA ALA A 320 -0.19 3.31 -7.44
C ALA A 320 -0.07 3.79 -8.89
N MET A 321 -0.08 2.87 -9.86
CA MET A 321 -0.33 3.24 -11.25
C MET A 321 -1.76 3.73 -11.42
N TRP A 322 -1.97 4.74 -12.27
CA TRP A 322 -3.26 5.43 -12.43
C TRP A 322 -4.40 4.46 -12.72
N PHE A 323 -4.22 3.54 -13.67
CA PHE A 323 -5.26 2.59 -14.04
C PHE A 323 -5.72 1.72 -12.86
N ALA A 324 -4.80 1.40 -11.94
CA ALA A 324 -5.09 0.60 -10.76
C ALA A 324 -5.88 1.44 -9.75
N TRP A 325 -5.42 2.66 -9.48
CA TRP A 325 -6.09 3.57 -8.55
C TRP A 325 -7.51 3.91 -8.99
N VAL A 326 -7.67 4.42 -10.22
CA VAL A 326 -8.98 4.84 -10.75
C VAL A 326 -9.92 3.65 -10.95
N GLY A 327 -9.38 2.46 -11.23
CA GLY A 327 -10.20 1.26 -11.31
C GLY A 327 -10.86 0.88 -9.97
N PHE A 328 -10.20 1.13 -8.82
CA PHE A 328 -10.81 0.92 -7.51
C PHE A 328 -11.61 2.13 -6.99
N TYR A 329 -11.23 3.35 -7.40
CA TYR A 329 -11.83 4.61 -6.96
C TYR A 329 -12.20 5.50 -8.16
N PRO A 330 -13.24 5.16 -8.94
CA PRO A 330 -13.57 5.88 -10.17
C PRO A 330 -13.96 7.35 -9.94
N GLU A 331 -14.62 7.63 -8.81
CA GLU A 331 -15.03 8.98 -8.39
C GLU A 331 -13.89 9.79 -7.73
N THR A 332 -12.65 9.29 -7.77
CA THR A 332 -11.52 9.95 -7.12
C THR A 332 -11.25 11.34 -7.70
N GLY A 333 -11.03 12.32 -6.82
CA GLY A 333 -10.45 13.60 -7.22
C GLY A 333 -9.02 13.41 -7.70
N LEU A 334 -8.55 14.30 -8.58
CA LEU A 334 -7.17 14.28 -9.08
C LEU A 334 -6.56 15.68 -8.99
N ALA A 335 -5.44 15.78 -8.28
CA ALA A 335 -4.55 16.94 -8.30
C ALA A 335 -3.35 16.65 -9.23
N ALA A 336 -3.28 17.37 -10.35
CA ALA A 336 -2.24 17.21 -11.38
C ALA A 336 -1.76 18.55 -11.97
#